data_AF-A0A9P7EBW9-F1
#
_entry.id   AF-A0A9P7EBW9-F1
#
_cell.length_a   1.000
_cell.length_b   1.000
_cell.length_c   1.000
_cell.angle_alpha   90.00
_cell.angle_beta   90.00
_cell.angle_gamma   90.00
#
_symmetry.space_group_name_H-M   'P 1'
#
loop_
_entity.id
_entity.type
_entity.pdbx_description
1 polymer ?
#
loop_
_entity_poly.entity_id
_entity_poly.type
_entity_poly.pdbx_seq_one_letter_code
_entity_poly.pdbx_strand_id
1 'polypeptide(L)'
;MLKTAKKLNLSFVPPKLSKNLKMQLPTWFHLGAPPKTYNKSKDKCLQTNHETNTIKDLLTTSKRIHTNTTSPKHSPRKNCACQACKTDRNNGCLNPHKCAASANMILNKLNQKLNPLAKSNTDDLTLTHHRKEKTTKPSQQ
;
A
#
# COMPACT_ATOMS: atom_id res chain seq x y z
N MET A 1 -16.09 -10.55 -21.77
CA MET A 1 -14.62 -10.32 -21.78
C MET A 1 -13.89 -11.00 -20.61
N LEU A 2 -14.25 -10.76 -19.34
CA LEU A 2 -13.56 -11.39 -18.18
C LEU A 2 -13.66 -12.93 -18.15
N LYS A 3 -14.82 -13.50 -18.49
CA LYS A 3 -15.01 -14.97 -18.58
C LYS A 3 -14.11 -15.60 -19.65
N THR A 4 -13.95 -14.91 -20.78
CA THR A 4 -13.08 -15.34 -21.89
C THR A 4 -11.61 -15.23 -21.50
N ALA A 5 -11.20 -14.15 -20.84
CA ALA A 5 -9.84 -13.99 -20.33
C ALA A 5 -9.49 -15.10 -19.32
N LYS A 6 -10.41 -15.45 -18.41
CA LYS A 6 -10.23 -16.58 -17.47
C LYS A 6 -10.11 -17.93 -18.18
N LYS A 7 -10.92 -18.17 -19.22
CA LYS A 7 -10.84 -19.39 -20.05
C LYS A 7 -9.54 -19.49 -20.83
N LEU A 8 -9.02 -18.36 -21.31
CA LEU A 8 -7.79 -18.26 -22.10
C LEU A 8 -6.54 -18.00 -21.24
N ASN A 9 -6.66 -18.06 -19.91
CA ASN A 9 -5.60 -17.76 -18.95
C ASN A 9 -4.88 -16.42 -19.19
N LEU A 10 -5.60 -15.44 -19.73
CA LEU A 10 -5.10 -14.10 -20.00
C LEU A 10 -5.18 -13.27 -18.72
N SER A 11 -4.04 -12.74 -18.29
CA SER A 11 -3.95 -11.80 -17.17
C SER A 11 -3.86 -10.38 -17.71
N PHE A 12 -4.71 -9.48 -17.22
CA PHE A 12 -4.54 -8.05 -17.47
C PHE A 12 -3.36 -7.58 -16.63
N VAL A 13 -2.27 -7.20 -17.28
CA VAL A 13 -1.14 -6.55 -16.61
C VAL A 13 -1.56 -5.11 -16.32
N PRO A 14 -1.79 -4.72 -15.06
CA PRO A 14 -2.14 -3.34 -14.76
C PRO A 14 -0.94 -2.44 -15.11
N PRO A 15 -1.18 -1.24 -15.68
CA PRO A 15 -0.11 -0.28 -15.90
C PRO A 15 0.61 0.04 -14.58
N LYS A 16 1.94 0.12 -14.61
CA LYS A 16 2.76 0.42 -13.43
C LYS A 16 2.28 1.75 -12.80
N LEU A 17 1.70 1.68 -11.60
CA LEU A 17 1.18 2.86 -10.91
C LEU A 17 2.32 3.76 -10.43
N SER A 18 2.21 5.07 -10.71
CA SER A 18 3.16 6.07 -10.21
C SER A 18 3.13 6.14 -8.67
N LYS A 19 4.22 6.60 -8.06
CA LYS A 19 4.31 6.76 -6.60
C LYS A 19 3.22 7.69 -6.06
N ASN A 20 2.92 8.78 -6.78
CA ASN A 20 1.88 9.73 -6.39
C ASN A 20 0.50 9.05 -6.37
N LEU A 21 0.18 8.30 -7.43
CA LEU A 21 -1.09 7.58 -7.54
C LEU A 21 -1.22 6.50 -6.46
N LYS A 22 -0.14 5.78 -6.15
CA LYS A 22 -0.11 4.82 -5.02
C LYS A 22 -0.45 5.49 -3.69
N MET A 23 0.04 6.70 -3.44
CA MET A 23 -0.24 7.42 -2.19
C MET A 23 -1.71 7.84 -2.05
N GLN A 24 -2.42 8.03 -3.17
CA GLN A 24 -3.83 8.41 -3.21
C GLN A 24 -4.78 7.21 -3.11
N LEU A 25 -4.27 5.98 -3.14
CA LEU A 25 -5.11 4.79 -3.03
C LEU A 25 -5.78 4.75 -1.64
N PRO A 26 -7.05 4.31 -1.56
CA PRO A 26 -7.77 4.21 -0.31
C PRO A 26 -7.15 3.13 0.58
N THR A 27 -6.81 3.43 1.84
CA THR A 27 -6.11 2.50 2.75
C THR A 27 -6.79 1.14 2.91
N TRP A 28 -8.12 1.17 2.91
CA TRP A 28 -8.95 0.05 3.35
C TRP A 28 -9.45 -0.76 2.15
N PHE A 29 -9.54 -2.07 2.35
CA PHE A 29 -10.13 -3.00 1.38
C PHE A 29 -9.47 -3.01 0.00
N HIS A 30 -8.13 -2.87 -0.05
CA HIS A 30 -7.40 -2.96 -1.31
C HIS A 30 -7.61 -4.30 -2.01
N LEU A 31 -7.95 -4.24 -3.29
CA LEU A 31 -7.93 -5.39 -4.19
C LEU A 31 -6.50 -5.95 -4.25
N GLY A 32 -6.32 -7.18 -3.76
CA GLY A 32 -5.03 -7.85 -3.72
C GLY A 32 -4.27 -7.74 -2.40
N ALA A 33 -4.80 -7.05 -1.39
CA ALA A 33 -4.27 -7.12 -0.02
C ALA A 33 -4.25 -8.58 0.46
N PRO A 34 -3.15 -9.05 1.10
CA PRO A 34 -3.11 -10.37 1.70
C PRO A 34 -4.26 -10.59 2.69
N PRO A 35 -4.72 -11.84 2.89
CA PRO A 35 -5.70 -12.12 3.94
C PRO A 35 -5.16 -11.66 5.30
N LYS A 36 -6.07 -11.25 6.20
CA LYS A 36 -5.73 -10.75 7.55
C LYS A 36 -4.82 -9.50 7.53
N THR A 37 -4.88 -8.69 6.47
CA THR A 37 -4.20 -7.37 6.45
C THR A 37 -4.84 -6.43 7.46
N TYR A 38 -6.17 -6.34 7.44
CA TYR A 38 -6.96 -5.45 8.28
C TYR A 38 -7.61 -6.21 9.44
N ASN A 39 -7.77 -5.54 10.58
CA ASN A 39 -8.47 -6.03 11.75
C ASN A 39 -9.50 -4.99 12.22
N LYS A 40 -10.80 -5.35 12.12
CA LYS A 40 -11.93 -4.45 12.42
C LYS A 40 -11.86 -3.80 13.81
N SER A 41 -11.39 -4.53 14.82
CA SER A 41 -11.32 -4.00 16.20
C SER A 41 -10.07 -3.15 16.41
N LYS A 42 -8.90 -3.63 15.99
CA LYS A 42 -7.63 -2.92 16.20
C LYS A 42 -7.49 -1.67 15.34
N ASP A 43 -8.11 -1.66 14.16
CA ASP A 43 -7.96 -0.59 13.18
C ASP A 43 -9.11 0.42 13.23
N LYS A 44 -10.14 0.19 14.06
CA LYS A 44 -11.28 1.10 14.21
C LYS A 44 -10.82 2.52 14.55
N CYS A 45 -9.89 2.64 15.49
CA CYS A 45 -9.36 3.94 15.90
C CYS A 45 -8.62 4.66 14.75
N LEU A 46 -7.95 3.92 13.87
CA LEU A 46 -7.31 4.48 12.67
C LEU A 46 -8.35 5.02 11.68
N GLN A 47 -9.48 4.34 11.54
CA GLN A 47 -10.58 4.75 10.67
C GLN A 47 -11.35 5.95 11.22
N THR A 48 -11.61 5.98 12.53
CA THR A 48 -12.49 6.99 13.14
C THR A 48 -11.74 8.20 13.68
N ASN A 49 -10.72 7.99 14.52
CA ASN A 49 -10.11 9.09 15.28
C ASN A 49 -8.89 9.68 14.56
N HIS A 50 -8.25 8.88 13.70
CA HIS A 50 -7.14 9.33 12.85
C HIS A 50 -7.55 9.55 11.39
N GLU A 51 -8.78 9.17 11.02
CA GLU A 51 -9.35 9.36 9.68
C GLU A 51 -8.42 8.95 8.52
N THR A 52 -7.70 7.83 8.68
CA THR A 52 -6.68 7.41 7.70
C THR A 52 -7.33 6.83 6.44
N ASN A 53 -7.76 7.69 5.54
CA ASN A 53 -8.50 7.32 4.33
C ASN A 53 -7.58 6.87 3.19
N THR A 54 -6.37 7.42 3.11
CA THR A 54 -5.41 7.13 2.03
C THR A 54 -4.11 6.50 2.54
N ILE A 55 -3.37 5.80 1.65
CA ILE A 55 -2.04 5.26 1.97
C ILE A 55 -1.10 6.36 2.50
N LYS A 56 -1.24 7.60 2.00
CA LYS A 56 -0.49 8.76 2.50
C LYS A 56 -0.75 9.03 3.98
N ASP A 57 -2.01 8.96 4.42
CA ASP A 57 -2.39 9.21 5.81
C ASP A 57 -1.84 8.11 6.73
N LEU A 58 -1.93 6.86 6.27
CA LEU A 58 -1.37 5.72 6.98
C LEU A 58 0.16 5.82 7.11
N LEU A 59 0.85 6.24 6.04
CA LEU A 59 2.29 6.48 6.03
C LEU A 59 2.69 7.63 6.96
N THR A 60 1.90 8.70 7.01
CA THR A 60 2.12 9.83 7.92
C THR A 60 1.99 9.37 9.37
N THR A 61 0.98 8.54 9.65
CA THR A 61 0.74 7.95 10.97
C THR A 61 1.84 6.97 11.39
N SER A 62 2.40 6.17 10.47
CA SER A 62 3.47 5.22 10.80
C SER A 62 4.84 5.88 11.01
N LYS A 63 5.16 6.90 10.20
CA LYS A 63 6.46 7.60 10.21
C LYS A 63 6.86 8.10 11.59
N ARG A 64 5.90 8.54 12.41
CA ARG A 64 6.16 9.08 13.75
C ARG A 64 6.86 8.12 14.72
N ILE A 65 6.83 6.80 14.46
CA ILE A 65 7.57 5.81 15.26
C ILE A 65 9.07 5.87 14.96
N HIS A 66 9.42 6.23 13.72
CA HIS A 66 10.80 6.21 13.22
C HIS A 66 11.43 7.60 13.20
N THR A 67 10.63 8.67 13.19
CA THR A 67 11.13 10.04 13.13
C THR A 67 11.38 10.59 14.53
N ASN A 68 12.66 10.89 14.83
CA ASN A 68 13.08 11.58 16.05
C ASN A 68 13.23 13.11 15.87
N THR A 69 12.58 13.66 14.84
CA THR A 69 12.73 15.07 14.42
C THR A 69 11.85 16.04 15.21
N THR A 70 10.94 15.54 16.05
CA THR A 70 10.04 16.37 16.86
C THR A 70 10.53 16.43 18.31
N SER A 71 10.40 17.61 18.91
CA SER A 71 10.65 17.84 20.34
C SER A 71 9.31 18.05 21.07
N PRO A 72 9.01 17.29 22.14
CA PRO A 72 9.79 16.17 22.66
C PRO A 72 9.72 14.95 21.73
N LYS A 73 10.79 14.14 21.75
CA LYS A 73 10.93 12.93 20.92
C LYS A 73 9.78 11.95 21.17
N HIS A 74 9.40 11.23 20.13
CA HIS A 74 8.44 10.14 20.25
C HIS A 74 8.99 9.06 21.19
N SER A 75 8.10 8.43 21.96
CA SER A 75 8.41 7.36 22.89
C SER A 75 7.33 6.29 22.80
N PRO A 76 7.67 4.98 22.85
CA PRO A 76 6.75 3.88 22.64
C PRO A 76 5.81 3.64 23.83
N ARG A 77 5.04 4.66 24.21
CA ARG A 77 4.10 4.65 25.34
C ARG A 77 2.79 5.34 24.99
N LYS A 78 1.69 4.95 25.64
CA LYS A 78 0.34 5.49 25.39
C LYS A 78 0.24 7.01 25.60
N ASN A 79 1.00 7.55 26.54
CA ASN A 79 1.00 8.95 26.95
C ASN A 79 2.24 9.71 26.44
N CYS A 80 2.76 9.35 25.25
CA CYS A 80 3.89 10.06 24.66
C CYS A 80 3.63 11.57 24.60
N ALA A 81 4.62 12.37 25.00
CA ALA A 81 4.50 13.83 25.11
C ALA A 81 4.68 14.58 23.79
N CYS A 82 5.02 13.88 22.70
CA CYS A 82 5.20 14.51 21.39
C CYS A 82 3.89 15.13 20.89
N GLN A 83 3.99 16.18 20.08
CA GLN A 83 2.83 16.96 19.65
C GLN A 83 1.81 16.10 18.88
N ALA A 84 2.27 15.23 17.99
CA ALA A 84 1.39 14.32 17.24
C ALA A 84 0.56 13.42 18.17
N CYS A 85 1.19 12.80 19.18
CA CYS A 85 0.47 11.96 20.13
C CYS A 85 -0.46 12.76 21.05
N LYS A 86 -0.16 14.04 21.34
CA LYS A 86 -1.08 14.94 22.06
C LYS A 86 -2.32 15.23 21.21
N THR A 87 -2.14 15.63 19.96
CA THR A 87 -3.25 15.88 19.02
C THR A 87 -4.13 14.64 18.87
N ASP A 88 -3.54 13.47 18.67
CA ASP A 88 -4.31 12.23 18.55
C ASP A 88 -5.16 11.94 19.80
N ARG A 89 -4.62 12.19 21.01
CA ARG A 89 -5.38 12.01 22.26
C ARG A 89 -6.51 13.03 22.38
N ASN A 90 -6.29 14.27 21.96
CA ASN A 90 -7.33 15.30 21.93
C ASN A 90 -8.46 14.93 20.95
N ASN A 91 -8.13 14.18 19.88
CA ASN A 91 -9.10 13.61 18.95
C ASN A 91 -9.73 12.29 19.45
N GLY A 92 -9.51 11.91 20.72
CA GLY A 92 -10.10 10.74 21.35
C GLY A 92 -9.33 9.42 21.19
N CYS A 93 -8.10 9.43 20.64
CA CYS A 93 -7.27 8.22 20.59
C CYS A 93 -6.71 7.86 21.98
N LEU A 94 -7.02 6.67 22.49
CA LEU A 94 -6.54 6.21 23.80
C LEU A 94 -5.06 5.79 23.80
N ASN A 95 -4.53 5.36 22.65
CA ASN A 95 -3.16 4.90 22.52
C ASN A 95 -2.58 5.21 21.13
N PRO A 96 -2.07 6.44 20.93
CA PRO A 96 -1.49 6.88 19.66
C PRO A 96 -0.33 6.00 19.17
N HIS A 97 0.50 5.50 20.08
CA HIS A 97 1.62 4.63 19.72
C HIS A 97 1.14 3.30 19.13
N LYS A 98 0.13 2.68 19.74
CA LYS A 98 -0.47 1.43 19.23
C LYS A 98 -1.06 1.64 17.84
N CYS A 99 -1.75 2.76 17.60
CA CYS A 99 -2.30 3.08 16.28
C CYS A 99 -1.19 3.28 15.24
N ALA A 100 -0.09 3.95 15.62
CA ALA A 100 1.08 4.09 14.76
C ALA A 100 1.68 2.72 14.39
N ALA A 101 1.79 1.82 15.37
CA ALA A 101 2.34 0.48 15.16
C ALA A 101 1.43 -0.38 14.27
N SER A 102 0.12 -0.31 14.47
CA SER A 102 -0.86 -0.92 13.56
C SER A 102 -0.73 -0.38 12.14
N ALA A 103 -0.61 0.94 11.97
CA ALA A 103 -0.42 1.56 10.66
C ALA A 103 0.85 1.03 9.97
N ASN A 104 1.96 0.93 10.70
CA ASN A 104 3.20 0.36 10.18
C ASN A 104 3.04 -1.11 9.78
N MET A 105 2.33 -1.91 10.58
CA MET A 105 2.05 -3.31 10.27
C MET A 105 1.21 -3.46 8.99
N ILE A 106 0.16 -2.64 8.83
CA ILE A 106 -0.67 -2.64 7.62
C ILE A 106 0.18 -2.27 6.40
N LEU A 107 0.98 -1.21 6.49
CA LEU A 107 1.89 -0.80 5.40
C LEU A 107 2.85 -1.93 5.03
N ASN A 108 3.46 -2.61 5.99
CA ASN A 108 4.38 -3.71 5.71
C ASN A 108 3.71 -4.87 4.96
N LYS A 109 2.44 -5.16 5.26
CA LYS A 109 1.67 -6.18 4.54
C LYS A 109 1.27 -5.73 3.13
N LEU A 110 0.90 -4.45 2.94
CA LEU A 110 0.57 -3.89 1.63
C LEU A 110 1.80 -3.75 0.73
N ASN A 111 2.95 -3.43 1.32
CA ASN A 111 4.20 -3.18 0.63
C ASN A 111 4.76 -4.41 -0.11
N GLN A 112 4.27 -5.63 0.10
CA GLN A 112 4.73 -6.77 -0.72
C GLN A 112 4.20 -6.74 -2.17
N LYS A 113 3.05 -6.10 -2.43
CA LYS A 113 2.45 -6.04 -3.80
C LYS A 113 2.32 -4.62 -4.36
N LEU A 114 2.30 -3.61 -3.50
CA LEU A 114 2.02 -2.21 -3.87
C LEU A 114 3.18 -1.26 -3.55
N ASN A 115 4.37 -1.79 -3.21
CA ASN A 115 5.51 -1.00 -2.76
C ASN A 115 5.77 0.21 -3.67
N PRO A 116 5.65 1.45 -3.18
CA PRO A 116 6.10 2.63 -3.92
C PRO A 116 7.63 2.80 -3.86
N LEU A 117 8.31 2.06 -2.99
CA LEU A 117 9.76 2.10 -2.74
C LEU A 117 10.51 0.91 -3.33
N ALA A 118 9.82 -0.07 -3.93
CA ALA A 118 10.50 -1.06 -4.74
C ALA A 118 11.13 -0.32 -5.93
N LYS A 119 12.46 -0.41 -6.06
CA LYS A 119 13.16 0.06 -7.27
C LYS A 119 12.45 -0.56 -8.45
N SER A 120 12.03 0.27 -9.40
CA SER A 120 11.65 -0.24 -10.71
C SER A 120 12.86 -0.99 -11.25
N ASN A 121 12.74 -2.29 -11.49
CA ASN A 121 13.56 -2.88 -12.52
C ASN A 121 13.22 -2.07 -13.78
N THR A 122 14.23 -1.38 -14.31
CA THR A 122 14.21 -0.87 -15.67
C THR A 122 14.09 -2.10 -16.56
N ASP A 123 12.86 -2.57 -16.77
CA ASP A 123 12.63 -3.51 -17.85
C ASP A 123 12.88 -2.71 -19.12
N ASP A 124 13.97 -3.03 -19.79
CA ASP A 124 14.19 -2.83 -21.22
C ASP A 124 13.08 -3.53 -22.00
N LEU A 125 11.84 -3.02 -21.88
CA LEU A 125 10.80 -3.26 -22.86
C LEU A 125 11.02 -2.24 -23.98
N THR A 126 12.18 -2.37 -24.64
CA THR A 126 12.34 -1.87 -25.99
C THR A 126 11.31 -2.59 -26.85
N LEU A 127 10.36 -1.79 -27.32
CA LEU A 127 9.33 -2.15 -28.28
C LEU A 127 9.99 -2.77 -29.51
N THR A 128 10.10 -4.09 -29.57
CA THR A 128 10.34 -4.77 -30.84
C THR A 128 9.02 -4.86 -31.58
N HIS A 129 8.73 -3.79 -32.31
CA HIS A 129 7.89 -3.80 -33.50
C HIS A 129 8.46 -4.83 -34.49
N HIS A 130 8.12 -6.12 -34.38
CA HIS A 130 8.09 -7.04 -35.53
C HIS A 130 7.47 -8.39 -35.13
N ARG A 131 6.16 -8.38 -34.89
CA ARG A 131 5.32 -9.55 -35.20
C ARG A 131 4.68 -9.27 -36.57
N LYS A 132 5.43 -9.52 -37.64
CA LYS A 132 4.83 -9.79 -38.96
C LYS A 132 4.97 -11.29 -39.20
N GLU A 133 3.83 -11.96 -39.03
CA GLU A 133 3.36 -13.10 -39.79
C GLU A 133 4.42 -14.01 -40.44
N LYS A 134 4.57 -15.22 -39.90
CA LYS A 134 4.69 -16.45 -40.69
C LYS A 134 4.47 -17.69 -39.83
N THR A 135 3.20 -18.05 -39.68
CA THR A 135 2.79 -19.45 -39.54
C THR A 135 1.81 -19.71 -40.67
N THR A 136 2.29 -20.35 -41.74
CA THR A 136 1.58 -21.34 -42.58
C THR A 136 2.42 -21.63 -43.83
N LYS A 137 3.05 -22.79 -43.88
CA LYS A 137 2.82 -23.81 -44.92
C LYS A 137 3.34 -25.17 -44.42
N PRO A 138 2.57 -26.26 -44.62
CA PRO A 138 2.84 -27.56 -44.03
C PRO A 138 3.85 -28.37 -44.86
N SER A 139 4.49 -29.31 -44.17
CA SER A 139 5.28 -30.42 -44.70
C SER A 139 4.50 -31.28 -45.71
N GLN A 140 5.09 -31.57 -46.87
CA GLN A 140 4.92 -32.84 -47.61
C GLN A 140 6.22 -33.21 -48.34
N GLN A 141 6.35 -34.52 -48.56
CA GLN A 141 7.49 -35.34 -48.97
C GLN A 141 8.21 -34.92 -50.25
#